data_AF-A0A7S3HND6-F1
#
_entry.id   AF-A0A7S3HND6-F1
#
_cell.length_a   1.000
_cell.length_b   1.000
_cell.length_c   1.000
_cell.angle_alpha   90.00
_cell.angle_beta   90.00
_cell.angle_gamma   90.00
#
_symmetry.space_group_name_H-M   'P 1'
#
loop_
_entity.id
_entity.type
_entity.pdbx_description
1 polymer ?
#
loop_
_entity_poly.entity_id
_entity_poly.type
_entity_poly.pdbx_seq_one_letter_code
_entity_poly.pdbx_strand_id
1 'polypeptide(L)'
;YTNGLAATHQLVIGGTFILGNKLQVGPMETGQITCNDQPFLVTFPSQGMCGAEVGYNNMGVQVDNAPTKLEKHIVHMSDHTLGIHVEIFRWANHINARITMTPRAGETVDGSCGNFNKDPSDDTTEAIIARMGGKIPHEQLLFSHAAEVSADLPQKTLADC
;
A
#
# COMPACT_ATOMS: atom_id res chain seq x y z
N TYR A 1 -8.99 -2.05 12.48
CA TYR A 1 -8.89 -3.50 12.72
C TYR A 1 -10.23 -4.12 12.33
N THR A 2 -10.26 -4.97 11.29
CA THR A 2 -11.50 -5.39 10.60
C THR A 2 -11.97 -6.81 10.97
N ASN A 3 -11.32 -7.47 11.94
CA ASN A 3 -11.55 -8.90 12.25
C ASN A 3 -11.50 -9.82 11.01
N GLY A 4 -10.71 -9.46 9.98
CA GLY A 4 -10.61 -10.23 8.73
C GLY A 4 -11.71 -9.96 7.71
N LEU A 5 -12.63 -9.01 7.96
CA LEU A 5 -13.71 -8.65 7.03
C LEU A 5 -13.27 -7.73 5.89
N ALA A 6 -12.09 -7.13 6.00
CA ALA A 6 -11.48 -6.36 4.93
C ALA A 6 -9.99 -6.62 4.89
N ALA A 7 -9.48 -6.82 3.68
CA ALA A 7 -8.07 -6.99 3.39
C ALA A 7 -7.68 -6.09 2.22
N THR A 8 -6.44 -5.64 2.19
CA THR A 8 -5.92 -4.90 1.05
C THR A 8 -5.75 -5.88 -0.10
N HIS A 9 -6.39 -5.61 -1.24
CA HIS A 9 -6.22 -6.42 -2.44
C HIS A 9 -5.20 -5.84 -3.40
N GLN A 10 -5.00 -4.52 -3.40
CA GLN A 10 -4.12 -3.90 -4.36
C GLN A 10 -3.48 -2.65 -3.78
N LEU A 11 -2.21 -2.44 -4.11
CA LEU A 11 -1.48 -1.22 -3.83
C LEU A 11 -0.93 -0.68 -5.16
N VAL A 12 -1.11 0.62 -5.39
CA VAL A 12 -0.52 1.33 -6.52
C VAL A 12 0.36 2.44 -5.97
N ILE A 13 1.60 2.48 -6.44
CA ILE A 13 2.63 3.44 -6.05
C ILE A 13 2.94 4.29 -7.27
N GLY A 14 3.12 5.59 -7.07
CA GLY A 14 3.33 6.57 -8.12
C GLY A 14 4.05 7.82 -7.62
N GLY A 15 3.97 8.89 -8.41
CA GLY A 15 4.55 10.19 -8.07
C GLY A 15 6.07 10.25 -8.28
N THR A 16 6.70 11.26 -7.70
CA THR A 16 8.15 11.53 -7.85
C THR A 16 9.03 10.43 -7.28
N PHE A 17 8.54 9.71 -6.26
CA PHE A 17 9.21 8.54 -5.66
C PHE A 17 9.58 7.46 -6.69
N ILE A 18 8.80 7.32 -7.77
CA ILE A 18 9.14 6.42 -8.89
C ILE A 18 9.21 7.14 -10.23
N LEU A 19 9.70 8.38 -10.22
CA LEU A 19 9.95 9.18 -11.42
C LEU A 19 8.73 9.28 -12.36
N GLY A 20 7.53 9.37 -11.78
CA GLY A 20 6.26 9.48 -12.52
C GLY A 20 5.75 8.16 -13.13
N ASN A 21 6.43 7.03 -12.89
CA ASN A 21 5.90 5.73 -13.25
C ASN A 21 4.74 5.33 -12.31
N LYS A 22 4.10 4.21 -12.62
CA LYS A 22 3.02 3.61 -11.83
C LYS A 22 3.32 2.14 -11.61
N LEU A 23 3.64 1.77 -10.37
CA LEU A 23 3.84 0.37 -9.97
C LEU A 23 2.58 -0.11 -9.26
N GLN A 24 1.96 -1.17 -9.78
CA GLN A 24 0.78 -1.78 -9.18
C GLN A 24 1.10 -3.21 -8.74
N VAL A 25 0.67 -3.56 -7.53
CA VAL A 25 0.92 -4.88 -6.92
C VAL A 25 -0.38 -5.42 -6.32
N GLY A 26 -0.81 -6.60 -6.77
CA GLY A 26 -1.95 -7.35 -6.22
C GLY A 26 -1.57 -8.70 -5.63
N PRO A 27 -2.54 -9.54 -5.24
CA PRO A 27 -2.31 -10.86 -4.64
C PRO A 27 -1.76 -11.84 -5.68
N MET A 28 -1.40 -13.05 -5.27
CA MET A 28 -0.81 -14.04 -6.18
C MET A 28 -1.82 -14.70 -7.13
N GLU A 29 -3.01 -15.05 -6.65
CA GLU A 29 -3.98 -15.82 -7.45
C GLU A 29 -4.82 -14.93 -8.36
N THR A 30 -5.17 -13.73 -7.89
CA THR A 30 -6.11 -12.82 -8.57
C THR A 30 -5.48 -11.53 -9.04
N GLY A 31 -4.22 -11.27 -8.69
CA GLY A 31 -3.52 -10.03 -8.99
C GLY A 31 -2.22 -10.23 -9.76
N GLN A 32 -1.66 -9.12 -10.21
CA GLN A 32 -0.38 -9.08 -10.92
C GLN A 32 0.51 -7.99 -10.35
N ILE A 33 1.79 -8.04 -10.72
CA ILE A 33 2.71 -6.92 -10.60
C ILE A 33 2.76 -6.27 -11.98
N THR A 34 2.43 -4.98 -12.08
CA THR A 34 2.52 -4.23 -13.35
C THR A 34 3.29 -2.94 -13.16
N CYS A 35 4.03 -2.54 -14.20
CA CYS A 35 4.66 -1.22 -14.30
C CYS A 35 4.04 -0.51 -15.51
N ASN A 36 3.42 0.65 -15.30
CA ASN A 36 2.71 1.40 -16.33
C ASN A 36 1.73 0.50 -17.13
N ASP A 37 0.96 -0.30 -16.40
CA ASP A 37 -0.04 -1.24 -16.93
C ASP A 37 0.52 -2.40 -17.77
N GLN A 38 1.84 -2.58 -17.82
CA GLN A 38 2.50 -3.72 -18.46
C GLN A 38 2.94 -4.77 -17.42
N PRO A 39 2.83 -6.09 -17.72
CA PRO A 39 3.32 -7.14 -16.84
C PRO A 39 4.78 -6.92 -16.42
N PHE A 40 5.06 -7.01 -15.13
CA PHE A 40 6.37 -6.74 -14.55
C PHE A 40 6.70 -7.79 -13.50
N LEU A 41 7.98 -8.17 -13.35
CA LEU A 41 8.43 -9.19 -12.39
C LEU A 41 7.60 -10.50 -12.43
N VAL A 42 7.33 -11.00 -13.65
CA VAL A 42 6.42 -12.15 -13.87
C VAL A 42 7.00 -13.50 -13.42
N THR A 43 8.30 -13.57 -13.13
CA THR A 43 8.97 -14.76 -12.57
C THR A 43 9.40 -14.52 -11.12
N PHE A 44 9.52 -15.59 -10.36
CA PHE A 44 9.96 -15.54 -8.97
C PHE A 44 11.20 -16.44 -8.75
N PRO A 45 12.30 -15.91 -8.17
CA PRO A 45 12.56 -14.50 -7.89
C PRO A 45 12.86 -13.69 -9.15
N SER A 46 12.69 -12.37 -9.11
CA SER A 46 13.12 -11.46 -10.18
C SER A 46 13.41 -10.04 -9.67
N GLN A 47 14.03 -9.23 -10.52
CA GLN A 47 14.32 -7.82 -10.26
C GLN A 47 14.16 -7.01 -11.55
N GLY A 48 13.89 -5.71 -11.43
CA GLY A 48 13.73 -4.83 -12.57
C GLY A 48 13.62 -3.37 -12.17
N MET A 49 13.49 -2.49 -13.17
CA MET A 49 13.35 -1.04 -12.98
C MET A 49 11.94 -0.58 -13.37
N CYS A 50 11.28 0.15 -12.47
CA CYS A 50 10.01 0.84 -12.73
C CYS A 50 10.09 2.26 -12.14
N GLY A 51 10.98 3.09 -12.70
CA GLY A 51 11.36 4.39 -12.11
C GLY A 51 12.23 4.29 -10.86
N ALA A 52 12.11 3.20 -10.11
CA ALA A 52 13.02 2.78 -9.04
C ALA A 52 13.40 1.30 -9.24
N GLU A 53 14.43 0.85 -8.53
CA GLU A 53 14.75 -0.59 -8.44
C GLU A 53 13.66 -1.31 -7.65
N VAL A 54 13.15 -2.41 -8.22
CA VAL A 54 12.10 -3.23 -7.63
C VAL A 54 12.55 -4.69 -7.65
N GLY A 55 12.55 -5.32 -6.48
CA GLY A 55 12.83 -6.75 -6.30
C GLY A 55 11.58 -7.54 -5.97
N TYR A 56 11.48 -8.78 -6.44
CA TYR A 56 10.44 -9.74 -6.08
C TYR A 56 11.06 -11.06 -5.63
N ASN A 57 11.07 -11.33 -4.32
CA ASN A 57 11.74 -12.50 -3.73
C ASN A 57 11.14 -12.87 -2.34
N ASN A 58 11.78 -13.78 -1.60
CA ASN A 58 11.34 -14.24 -0.27
C ASN A 58 12.10 -13.60 0.92
N MET A 59 12.90 -12.57 0.66
CA MET A 59 13.80 -11.95 1.64
C MET A 59 13.12 -10.79 2.37
N GLY A 60 12.65 -11.01 3.60
CA GLY A 60 12.10 -9.94 4.43
C GLY A 60 11.47 -10.45 5.72
N VAL A 61 11.18 -9.54 6.66
CA VAL A 61 10.49 -9.86 7.92
C VAL A 61 9.01 -9.54 7.76
N GLN A 62 8.13 -10.49 8.07
CA GLN A 62 6.68 -10.30 7.93
C GLN A 62 6.19 -9.07 8.70
N VAL A 63 5.15 -8.44 8.16
CA VAL A 63 4.51 -7.27 8.79
C VAL A 63 3.74 -7.68 10.04
N ASP A 64 3.22 -8.92 10.05
CA ASP A 64 2.56 -9.51 11.20
C ASP A 64 3.45 -10.56 11.90
N ASN A 65 3.09 -10.91 13.14
CA ASN A 65 3.74 -11.96 13.92
C ASN A 65 3.14 -13.34 13.63
N ALA A 66 2.45 -13.53 12.49
CA ALA A 66 1.81 -14.81 12.20
C ALA A 66 2.87 -15.89 11.91
N PRO A 67 2.89 -17.00 12.68
CA PRO A 67 3.75 -18.11 12.36
C PRO A 67 3.24 -18.79 11.08
N THR A 68 3.81 -18.42 9.95
CA THR A 68 3.51 -19.06 8.67
C THR A 68 4.69 -19.89 8.17
N LYS A 69 4.39 -21.10 7.73
CA LYS A 69 5.31 -21.98 7.00
C LYS A 69 5.33 -21.67 5.50
N LEU A 70 4.55 -20.68 5.06
CA LEU A 70 4.44 -20.33 3.64
C LEU A 70 5.67 -19.57 3.18
N GLU A 71 6.09 -19.86 1.95
CA GLU A 71 7.10 -19.07 1.27
C GLU A 71 6.60 -17.64 1.11
N LYS A 72 7.44 -16.68 1.48
CA LYS A 72 7.10 -15.26 1.38
C LYS A 72 7.28 -14.83 -0.07
N HIS A 73 6.30 -14.10 -0.58
CA HIS A 73 6.38 -13.47 -1.88
C HIS A 73 6.33 -11.96 -1.67
N ILE A 74 7.49 -11.31 -1.69
CA ILE A 74 7.62 -9.91 -1.27
C ILE A 74 8.13 -9.07 -2.42
N VAL A 75 7.41 -8.00 -2.72
CA VAL A 75 7.87 -6.93 -3.60
C VAL A 75 8.55 -5.86 -2.75
N HIS A 76 9.79 -5.54 -3.07
CA HIS A 76 10.60 -4.54 -2.37
C HIS A 76 10.92 -3.39 -3.29
N MET A 77 10.91 -2.18 -2.74
CA MET A 77 11.48 -1.02 -3.39
C MET A 77 12.01 -0.05 -2.35
N SER A 78 13.11 0.62 -2.69
CA SER A 78 13.72 1.62 -1.82
C SER A 78 14.11 2.85 -2.63
N ASP A 79 13.87 4.01 -2.06
CA ASP A 79 14.55 5.23 -2.45
C ASP A 79 15.41 5.67 -1.27
N HIS A 80 16.73 5.55 -1.42
CA HIS A 80 17.69 5.92 -0.38
C HIS A 80 17.85 7.43 -0.23
N THR A 81 17.60 8.21 -1.28
CA THR A 81 17.64 9.68 -1.24
C THR A 81 16.47 10.21 -0.42
N LEU A 82 15.30 9.60 -0.62
CA LEU A 82 14.09 9.88 0.12
C LEU A 82 14.06 9.14 1.48
N GLY A 83 14.86 8.10 1.67
CA GLY A 83 14.83 7.27 2.88
C GLY A 83 13.47 6.59 3.05
N ILE A 84 12.85 6.18 1.94
CA ILE A 84 11.58 5.45 1.88
C ILE A 84 11.88 4.02 1.48
N HIS A 85 11.31 3.07 2.22
CA HIS A 85 11.34 1.64 1.92
C HIS A 85 9.92 1.09 1.94
N VAL A 86 9.55 0.35 0.90
CA VAL A 86 8.24 -0.28 0.78
C VAL A 86 8.42 -1.78 0.57
N GLU A 87 7.68 -2.55 1.36
CA GLU A 87 7.60 -4.01 1.27
C GLU A 87 6.15 -4.43 1.14
N ILE A 88 5.83 -5.18 0.09
CA ILE A 88 4.48 -5.66 -0.19
C ILE A 88 4.51 -7.18 -0.20
N PHE A 89 3.97 -7.77 0.86
CA PHE A 89 3.78 -9.21 1.01
C PHE A 89 2.55 -9.61 0.20
N ARG A 90 2.77 -10.43 -0.82
CA ARG A 90 1.73 -10.99 -1.67
C ARG A 90 1.33 -12.35 -1.13
N TRP A 91 0.11 -12.43 -0.61
CA TRP A 91 -0.52 -13.70 -0.26
C TRP A 91 -1.39 -14.19 -1.41
N ALA A 92 -1.97 -15.39 -1.27
CA ALA A 92 -2.85 -15.98 -2.28
C ALA A 92 -3.96 -15.00 -2.71
N ASN A 93 -4.67 -14.44 -1.73
CA ASN A 93 -5.89 -13.66 -1.94
C ASN A 93 -5.83 -12.21 -1.43
N HIS A 94 -4.77 -11.78 -0.77
CA HIS A 94 -4.61 -10.41 -0.27
C HIS A 94 -3.14 -9.96 -0.27
N ILE A 95 -2.90 -8.70 0.09
CA ILE A 95 -1.57 -8.16 0.32
C ILE A 95 -1.46 -7.51 1.71
N ASN A 96 -0.26 -7.55 2.29
CA ASN A 96 0.13 -6.73 3.43
C ASN A 96 1.25 -5.78 2.98
N ALA A 97 1.20 -4.52 3.38
CA ALA A 97 2.22 -3.54 3.04
C ALA A 97 2.88 -2.98 4.30
N ARG A 98 4.20 -2.79 4.24
CA ARG A 98 4.96 -1.99 5.21
C ARG A 98 5.64 -0.86 4.47
N ILE A 99 5.44 0.35 4.96
CA ILE A 99 6.10 1.55 4.47
C ILE A 99 6.93 2.09 5.62
N THR A 100 8.24 2.15 5.43
CA THR A 100 9.17 2.77 6.37
C THR A 100 9.70 4.03 5.74
N MET A 101 9.67 5.15 6.47
CA MET A 101 10.15 6.43 5.97
C MET A 101 10.85 7.22 7.07
N THR A 102 11.80 8.07 6.66
CA THR A 102 12.43 9.04 7.56
C THR A 102 11.63 10.35 7.53
N PRO A 103 11.28 10.96 8.69
CA PRO A 103 10.62 12.26 8.71
C PRO A 103 11.47 13.30 7.98
N ARG A 104 10.87 14.08 7.07
CA ARG A 104 11.58 15.17 6.37
C ARG A 104 11.02 16.53 6.76
N ALA A 105 11.92 17.45 7.06
CA ALA A 105 11.55 18.81 7.44
C ALA A 105 10.85 19.52 6.26
N GLY A 106 9.64 20.03 6.51
CA GLY A 106 8.86 20.77 5.52
C GLY A 106 8.03 19.92 4.56
N GLU A 107 8.12 18.58 4.62
CA GLU A 107 7.22 17.68 3.89
C GLU A 107 6.10 17.21 4.82
N THR A 108 4.86 17.24 4.33
CA THR A 108 3.69 16.71 5.02
C THR A 108 3.30 15.38 4.39
N VAL A 109 3.29 14.32 5.18
CA VAL A 109 2.66 13.03 4.83
C VAL A 109 1.29 13.02 5.49
N ASP A 110 0.30 12.45 4.82
CA ASP A 110 -1.02 12.22 5.39
C ASP A 110 -1.72 11.10 4.61
N GLY A 111 -2.78 10.54 5.19
CA GLY A 111 -3.58 9.49 4.57
C GLY A 111 -4.02 8.43 5.57
N SER A 112 -4.38 7.24 5.07
CA SER A 112 -4.92 6.16 5.90
C SER A 112 -3.94 5.62 6.95
N CYS A 113 -2.63 5.90 6.80
CA CYS A 113 -1.60 5.56 7.79
C CYS A 113 -1.27 6.71 8.76
N GLY A 114 -2.05 7.80 8.72
CA GLY A 114 -1.83 8.98 9.55
C GLY A 114 -0.89 10.00 8.93
N ASN A 115 -0.61 11.07 9.68
CA ASN A 115 0.18 12.22 9.21
C ASN A 115 1.65 12.24 9.70
N PHE A 116 2.05 11.20 10.44
CA PHE A 116 3.42 10.99 10.92
C PHE A 116 3.97 12.09 11.87
N ASN A 117 3.09 12.81 12.57
CA ASN A 117 3.44 13.84 13.56
C ASN A 117 3.78 13.31 14.98
N LYS A 118 3.72 11.98 15.18
CA LYS A 118 3.88 11.26 16.47
C LYS A 118 2.72 11.43 17.48
N ASP A 119 1.58 11.96 17.04
CA ASP A 119 0.35 12.07 17.81
C ASP A 119 -0.70 11.10 17.23
N PRO A 120 -0.93 9.94 17.84
CA PRO A 120 -1.92 9.00 17.33
C PRO A 120 -3.37 9.49 17.55
N SER A 121 -3.60 10.56 18.32
CA SER A 121 -4.95 11.02 18.64
C SER A 121 -5.65 11.72 17.47
N ASP A 122 -4.90 12.18 16.46
CA ASP A 122 -5.44 12.77 15.24
C ASP A 122 -5.38 11.82 14.02
N ASP A 123 -5.07 10.54 14.21
CA ASP A 123 -5.09 9.52 13.15
C ASP A 123 -6.44 8.78 13.05
N THR A 124 -7.53 9.39 13.55
CA THR A 124 -8.89 8.86 13.38
C THR A 124 -9.41 9.11 11.97
N THR A 125 -10.41 8.33 11.53
CA THR A 125 -11.05 8.52 10.22
C THR A 125 -11.61 9.93 10.06
N GLU A 126 -12.25 10.48 11.10
CA GLU A 126 -12.83 11.82 11.09
C GLU A 126 -11.75 12.91 10.95
N ALA A 127 -10.65 12.78 11.69
CA ALA A 127 -9.54 13.72 11.63
C ALA A 127 -8.82 13.68 10.28
N ILE A 128 -8.58 12.49 9.73
CA ILE A 128 -8.00 12.33 8.38
C ILE A 128 -8.90 12.96 7.33
N ILE A 129 -10.22 12.71 7.38
CA ILE A 129 -11.18 13.32 6.44
C ILE A 129 -11.14 14.86 6.55
N ALA A 130 -11.08 15.40 7.77
CA ALA A 130 -11.02 16.84 7.99
C ALA A 130 -9.78 17.50 7.38
N ARG A 131 -8.63 16.81 7.36
CA ARG A 131 -7.38 17.32 6.75
C ARG A 131 -7.33 17.12 5.23
N MET A 132 -7.78 15.96 4.74
CA MET A 132 -7.56 15.52 3.36
C MET A 132 -8.77 15.70 2.44
N GLY A 133 -9.95 16.04 2.94
CA GLY A 133 -11.15 16.28 2.13
C GLY A 133 -11.92 15.02 1.72
N GLY A 134 -11.69 13.88 2.38
CA GLY A 134 -12.50 12.66 2.29
C GLY A 134 -12.37 11.82 1.02
N LYS A 135 -12.27 12.43 -0.17
CA LYS A 135 -12.05 11.72 -1.44
C LYS A 135 -10.85 12.29 -2.18
N ILE A 136 -10.04 11.39 -2.76
CA ILE A 136 -8.93 11.78 -3.64
C ILE A 136 -9.50 12.36 -4.94
N PRO A 137 -9.06 13.55 -5.39
CA PRO A 137 -9.47 14.12 -6.67
C PRO A 137 -9.19 13.18 -7.84
N HIS A 138 -10.04 13.21 -8.86
CA HIS A 138 -9.96 12.27 -9.99
C HIS A 138 -8.60 12.33 -10.69
N GLU A 139 -8.04 13.52 -10.84
CA GLU A 139 -6.73 13.78 -11.45
C GLU A 139 -5.55 13.24 -10.63
N GLN A 140 -5.76 12.89 -9.36
CA GLN A 140 -4.75 12.30 -8.46
C GLN A 140 -4.94 10.79 -8.28
N LEU A 141 -5.97 10.19 -8.89
CA LEU A 141 -6.21 8.74 -8.81
C LEU A 141 -5.14 7.98 -9.58
N LEU A 142 -4.47 7.06 -8.88
CA LEU A 142 -3.58 6.09 -9.53
C LEU A 142 -4.35 4.86 -10.03
N PHE A 143 -5.51 4.58 -9.42
CA PHE A 143 -6.44 3.56 -9.90
C PHE A 143 -7.27 4.10 -11.06
N SER A 144 -7.72 3.21 -11.94
CA SER A 144 -8.55 3.58 -13.10
C SER A 144 -9.92 4.14 -12.71
N HIS A 145 -10.40 3.84 -11.50
CA HIS A 145 -11.67 4.31 -10.96
C HIS A 145 -11.53 4.61 -9.47
N ALA A 146 -12.31 5.57 -8.99
CA ALA A 146 -12.45 5.82 -7.55
C ALA A 146 -13.16 4.64 -6.88
N ALA A 147 -12.85 4.39 -5.61
CA ALA A 147 -13.60 3.42 -4.82
C ALA A 147 -15.08 3.87 -4.73
N GLU A 148 -15.99 2.94 -5.00
CA GLU A 148 -17.41 3.16 -4.78
C GLU A 148 -17.68 3.18 -3.27
N VAL A 149 -17.94 4.36 -2.73
CA VAL A 149 -18.36 4.53 -1.34
C VAL A 149 -19.87 4.63 -1.33
N SER A 150 -20.56 3.53 -1.05
CA SER A 150 -22.01 3.57 -0.79
C SER A 150 -22.27 4.10 0.62
N ALA A 151 -23.04 5.18 0.72
CA ALA A 151 -23.50 5.75 1.99
C ALA A 151 -24.46 4.82 2.76
N ASP A 152 -24.98 3.78 2.09
CA ASP A 152 -25.91 2.78 2.65
C ASP A 152 -25.22 1.49 3.10
N LEU A 153 -23.88 1.43 3.11
CA LEU A 153 -23.21 0.30 3.75
C LEU A 153 -23.51 0.40 5.25
N PRO A 154 -24.16 -0.63 5.87
CA PRO A 154 -24.40 -0.61 7.29
C PRO A 154 -23.06 -0.41 7.98
N GLN A 155 -23.00 0.63 8.81
CA GLN A 155 -21.84 0.96 9.61
C GLN A 155 -21.70 -0.14 10.67
N LYS A 156 -21.19 -1.30 10.26
CA LYS A 156 -21.03 -2.46 11.13
C LYS A 156 -19.92 -2.15 12.12
N THR A 157 -20.33 -1.97 13.35
CA THR A 157 -19.45 -1.84 14.49
C THR A 157 -19.18 -3.22 15.08
N LEU A 158 -18.22 -3.30 16.00
CA LEU A 158 -17.95 -4.51 16.78
C LEU A 158 -19.20 -5.03 17.53
N ALA A 159 -20.21 -4.18 17.77
CA ALA A 159 -21.44 -4.54 18.46
C ALA A 159 -22.46 -5.25 17.56
N ASP A 160 -22.26 -5.27 16.25
CA ASP A 160 -23.17 -5.89 15.28
C ASP A 160 -22.80 -7.36 14.97
N CYS A 161 -22.01 -8.00 15.85
CA CYS A 161 -21.56 -9.40 15.78
C CYS A 161 -21.88 -10.16 17.06
#